data_AF-A0A2X3J8Q2-F1
#
_entry.id   AF-A0A2X3J8Q2-F1
#
_cell.length_a   1.000
_cell.length_b   1.000
_cell.length_c   1.000
_cell.angle_alpha   90.00
_cell.angle_beta   90.00
_cell.angle_gamma   90.00
#
_symmetry.space_group_name_H-M   'P 1'
#
loop_
_entity.id
_entity.type
_entity.pdbx_description
1 polymer ?
#
loop_
_entity_poly.entity_id
_entity_poly.type
_entity_poly.pdbx_seq_one_letter_code
_entity_poly.pdbx_strand_id
1 'polypeptide(L)'
;MVPVDIAAIVATLVMLHLYFRKDIPQNYDMALLKSPVEAIKDPATFKTGWVVLLLLLVGFFVLEPLGIPVSAIAAVGALILFVVAKRGHAINTGKVLRGAPWQIVIFSLGMYLVVYGLRNAGINGISFWRTQRAGG
;
A
#
# COMPACT_ATOMS: atom_id res chain seq x y z
N MET A 1 8.12 -2.71 17.18
CA MET A 1 7.00 -1.84 16.77
C MET A 1 5.66 -2.48 17.05
N VAL A 2 5.48 -3.79 16.84
CA VAL A 2 4.24 -4.55 17.13
C VAL A 2 3.53 -4.16 18.45
N PRO A 3 4.20 -4.02 19.61
CA PRO A 3 3.48 -3.61 20.84
C PRO A 3 2.89 -2.20 20.77
N VAL A 4 3.59 -1.27 20.12
CA VAL A 4 3.15 0.12 19.92
C VAL A 4 1.99 0.16 18.93
N ASP A 5 2.05 -0.63 17.87
CA ASP A 5 0.99 -0.71 16.86
C ASP A 5 -0.31 -1.25 17.48
N ILE A 6 -0.22 -2.29 18.31
CA ILE A 6 -1.38 -2.83 19.04
C ILE A 6 -1.96 -1.78 19.98
N ALA A 7 -1.13 -1.10 20.77
CA ALA A 7 -1.58 -0.05 21.69
C ALA A 7 -2.28 1.09 20.94
N ALA A 8 -1.74 1.52 19.79
CA ALA A 8 -2.31 2.56 18.95
C ALA A 8 -3.65 2.14 18.35
N ILE A 9 -3.76 0.90 17.83
CA ILE A 9 -5.01 0.35 17.28
C ILE A 9 -6.09 0.31 18.37
N VAL A 10 -5.76 -0.23 19.56
CA VAL A 10 -6.70 -0.31 20.68
C VAL A 10 -7.15 1.08 21.10
N ALA A 11 -6.22 2.02 21.29
CA ALA A 11 -6.56 3.40 21.66
C ALA A 11 -7.49 4.05 20.64
N THR A 12 -7.21 3.87 19.35
CA THR A 12 -8.02 4.44 18.25
C THR A 12 -9.42 3.82 18.22
N LEU A 13 -9.54 2.50 18.31
CA LEU A 13 -10.83 1.80 18.33
C LEU A 13 -11.66 2.16 19.56
N VAL A 14 -11.04 2.26 20.73
CA VAL A 14 -11.71 2.69 21.97
C VAL A 14 -12.25 4.11 21.82
N MET A 15 -11.42 5.04 21.32
CA MET A 15 -11.85 6.42 21.15
C MET A 15 -13.01 6.54 20.14
N LEU A 16 -12.89 5.86 19.01
CA LEU A 16 -13.93 5.83 17.98
C LEU A 16 -15.23 5.25 18.54
N HIS A 17 -15.15 4.15 19.29
CA HIS A 17 -16.30 3.51 19.89
C HIS A 17 -16.96 4.41 20.94
N LEU A 18 -16.18 5.05 21.84
CA LEU A 18 -16.73 5.98 22.84
C LEU A 18 -17.43 7.18 22.22
N TYR A 19 -16.90 7.71 21.12
CA TYR A 19 -17.47 8.84 20.40
C TYR A 19 -18.76 8.46 19.66
N PHE A 20 -18.72 7.40 18.84
CA PHE A 20 -19.83 6.99 17.98
C PHE A 20 -20.81 5.99 18.63
N ARG A 21 -20.63 5.61 19.91
CA ARG A 21 -21.50 4.63 20.59
C ARG A 21 -23.00 4.92 20.49
N LYS A 22 -23.39 6.19 20.34
CA LYS A 22 -24.80 6.61 20.24
C LYS A 22 -25.35 6.53 18.82
N ASP A 23 -24.49 6.56 17.81
CA ASP A 23 -24.86 6.57 16.39
C ASP A 23 -24.80 5.18 15.75
N ILE A 24 -24.27 4.17 16.46
CA ILE A 24 -24.18 2.79 15.98
C ILE A 24 -25.51 2.07 16.23
N PRO A 25 -26.32 1.79 15.20
CA PRO A 25 -27.57 1.03 15.35
C PRO A 25 -27.26 -0.40 15.80
N GLN A 26 -28.00 -0.91 16.78
CA GLN A 26 -27.81 -2.27 17.31
C GLN A 26 -28.17 -3.36 16.30
N ASN A 27 -29.14 -3.10 15.41
CA ASN A 27 -29.60 -4.04 14.40
C ASN A 27 -29.39 -3.44 13.01
N TYR A 28 -28.63 -4.15 12.18
CA TYR A 28 -28.45 -3.83 10.78
C TYR A 28 -29.33 -4.77 9.96
N ASP A 29 -30.21 -4.22 9.12
CA ASP A 29 -31.08 -5.03 8.28
C ASP A 29 -30.25 -5.68 7.16
N MET A 30 -30.08 -7.00 7.25
CA MET A 30 -29.32 -7.76 6.27
C MET A 30 -30.02 -7.82 4.91
N ALA A 31 -31.32 -7.52 4.83
CA ALA A 31 -32.05 -7.45 3.55
C ALA A 31 -31.59 -6.27 2.67
N LEU A 32 -30.95 -5.26 3.25
CA LEU A 32 -30.34 -4.14 2.52
C LEU A 32 -28.95 -4.48 1.95
N LEU A 33 -28.33 -5.58 2.40
CA LEU A 33 -27.01 -6.00 1.93
C LEU A 33 -27.16 -6.82 0.65
N LYS A 34 -26.50 -6.36 -0.42
CA LYS A 34 -26.40 -7.13 -1.66
C LYS A 34 -25.68 -8.44 -1.43
N SER A 35 -26.04 -9.46 -2.22
CA SER A 35 -25.34 -10.74 -2.19
C SER A 35 -23.84 -10.53 -2.43
N PRO A 36 -22.94 -11.10 -1.58
CA PRO A 36 -21.49 -10.91 -1.72
C PRO A 36 -20.96 -11.36 -3.09
N VAL A 37 -21.66 -12.30 -3.73
CA VAL A 37 -21.30 -12.81 -5.06
C VAL A 37 -21.52 -11.76 -6.15
N GLU A 38 -22.48 -10.84 -5.97
CA GLU A 38 -22.72 -9.75 -6.91
C GLU A 38 -21.61 -8.69 -6.90
N ALA A 39 -20.83 -8.61 -5.82
CA ALA A 39 -19.68 -7.71 -5.74
C ALA A 39 -18.51 -8.19 -6.63
N ILE A 40 -18.45 -9.48 -6.96
CA ILE A 40 -17.37 -10.09 -7.74
C ILE A 40 -17.68 -9.94 -9.23
N LYS A 41 -17.11 -8.91 -9.86
CA LYS A 41 -17.26 -8.65 -11.30
C LYS A 41 -16.59 -9.69 -12.19
N ASP A 42 -15.47 -10.26 -11.73
CA ASP A 42 -14.73 -11.29 -12.43
C ASP A 42 -14.14 -12.30 -11.41
N PRO A 43 -14.76 -13.49 -11.29
CA PRO A 43 -14.28 -14.52 -10.37
C PRO A 43 -12.87 -15.02 -10.67
N ALA A 44 -12.43 -15.02 -11.93
CA ALA A 44 -11.10 -15.47 -12.30
C ALA A 44 -10.04 -14.46 -11.82
N THR A 45 -10.27 -13.17 -12.06
CA THR A 45 -9.39 -12.10 -11.54
C THR A 45 -9.40 -12.06 -10.01
N PHE A 46 -10.55 -12.27 -9.37
CA PHE A 46 -10.64 -12.31 -7.90
C PHE A 46 -9.82 -13.45 -7.27
N LYS A 47 -9.96 -14.67 -7.79
CA LYS A 47 -9.16 -15.83 -7.32
C LYS A 47 -7.68 -15.65 -7.61
N THR A 48 -7.34 -15.11 -8.77
CA THR A 48 -5.94 -14.78 -9.11
C THR A 48 -5.37 -13.71 -8.19
N GLY A 49 -6.19 -12.75 -7.76
CA GLY A 49 -5.85 -11.75 -6.75
C GLY A 49 -5.32 -12.37 -5.47
N TRP A 50 -5.99 -13.40 -4.96
CA TRP A 50 -5.55 -14.15 -3.78
C TRP A 50 -4.23 -14.88 -4.00
N VAL A 51 -4.06 -15.53 -5.16
CA VAL A 51 -2.81 -16.21 -5.51
C VAL A 51 -1.66 -15.22 -5.60
N VAL A 52 -1.86 -14.08 -6.26
CA VAL A 52 -0.84 -13.04 -6.40
C VAL A 52 -0.53 -12.36 -5.07
N LEU A 53 -1.52 -12.17 -4.20
CA LEU A 53 -1.30 -11.64 -2.85
C LEU A 53 -0.38 -12.55 -2.04
N LEU A 54 -0.63 -13.87 -2.07
CA LEU A 54 0.20 -14.85 -1.38
C LEU A 54 1.60 -14.93 -2.02
N LEU A 55 1.68 -14.90 -3.35
CA LEU A 55 2.94 -14.83 -4.09
C LEU A 55 3.75 -13.60 -3.71
N LEU A 56 3.13 -12.43 -3.57
CA LEU A 56 3.82 -11.20 -3.17
C LEU A 56 4.29 -11.28 -1.72
N LEU A 57 3.46 -11.82 -0.82
CA LEU A 57 3.81 -12.00 0.58
C LEU A 57 5.05 -12.90 0.72
N VAL A 58 4.99 -14.12 0.17
CA VAL A 58 6.12 -15.06 0.17
C VAL A 58 7.29 -14.44 -0.61
N GLY A 59 6.98 -13.78 -1.71
CA GLY A 59 7.91 -13.08 -2.58
C GLY A 59 8.82 -12.14 -1.81
N PHE A 60 8.21 -11.22 -1.09
CA PHE A 60 8.94 -10.20 -0.33
C PHE A 60 9.78 -10.82 0.78
N PHE A 61 9.27 -11.80 1.53
CA PHE A 61 10.03 -12.40 2.64
C PHE A 61 11.16 -13.34 2.19
N VAL A 62 10.98 -14.08 1.10
CA VAL A 62 11.93 -15.12 0.67
C VAL A 62 12.95 -14.58 -0.34
N LEU A 63 12.52 -13.77 -1.31
CA LEU A 63 13.38 -13.32 -2.40
C LEU A 63 14.19 -12.05 -2.07
N GLU A 64 13.79 -11.28 -1.07
CA GLU A 64 14.60 -10.13 -0.59
C GLU A 64 15.97 -10.57 -0.05
N PRO A 65 16.09 -11.62 0.79
CA PRO A 65 17.40 -12.18 1.19
C PRO A 65 18.26 -12.71 0.03
N LEU A 66 17.64 -13.08 -1.09
CA LEU A 66 18.30 -13.60 -2.30
C LEU A 66 18.81 -12.48 -3.24
N GLY A 67 18.61 -11.20 -2.87
CA GLY A 67 19.06 -10.05 -3.65
C GLY A 67 18.15 -9.68 -4.82
N ILE A 68 16.95 -10.26 -4.91
CA ILE A 68 15.98 -9.92 -5.96
C ILE A 68 15.22 -8.66 -5.53
N PRO A 69 15.16 -7.63 -6.38
CA PRO A 69 14.51 -6.38 -6.02
C PRO A 69 13.00 -6.57 -5.90
N VAL A 70 12.43 -5.94 -4.87
CA VAL A 70 10.98 -5.92 -4.60
C VAL A 70 10.16 -5.49 -5.82
N SER A 71 10.72 -4.58 -6.65
CA SER A 71 10.09 -4.11 -7.89
C SER A 71 9.88 -5.23 -8.92
N ALA A 72 10.79 -6.20 -9.01
CA ALA A 72 10.65 -7.31 -9.96
C ALA A 72 9.50 -8.24 -9.55
N ILE A 73 9.38 -8.54 -8.26
CA ILE A 73 8.31 -9.38 -7.71
C ILE A 73 6.96 -8.69 -7.90
N ALA A 74 6.89 -7.39 -7.58
CA ALA A 74 5.70 -6.57 -7.81
C ALA A 74 5.32 -6.51 -9.30
N ALA A 75 6.30 -6.33 -10.21
CA ALA A 75 6.05 -6.28 -11.65
C ALA A 75 5.50 -7.61 -12.19
N VAL A 76 6.04 -8.75 -11.75
CA VAL A 76 5.54 -10.07 -12.12
C VAL A 76 4.11 -10.28 -11.62
N GLY A 77 3.82 -9.94 -10.34
CA GLY A 77 2.47 -10.02 -9.80
C GLY A 77 1.48 -9.14 -10.55
N ALA A 78 1.87 -7.91 -10.87
CA ALA A 78 1.07 -6.97 -11.67
C ALA A 78 0.81 -7.51 -13.09
N LEU A 79 1.82 -8.10 -13.74
CA LEU A 79 1.69 -8.68 -15.07
C LEU A 79 0.71 -9.86 -15.08
N ILE A 80 0.82 -10.76 -14.09
CA ILE A 80 -0.09 -11.91 -13.94
C ILE A 80 -1.54 -11.43 -13.81
N LEU A 81 -1.80 -10.48 -12.90
CA LEU A 81 -3.14 -9.90 -12.74
C LEU A 81 -3.63 -9.19 -13.99
N PHE A 82 -2.76 -8.44 -14.66
CA PHE A 82 -3.10 -7.72 -15.88
C PHE A 82 -3.50 -8.66 -17.01
N VAL A 83 -2.77 -9.77 -17.21
CA VAL A 83 -3.10 -10.77 -18.25
C VAL A 83 -4.44 -11.44 -17.95
N VAL A 84 -4.70 -11.84 -16.71
CA VAL A 84 -5.97 -12.47 -16.32
C VAL A 84 -7.13 -11.49 -16.47
N ALA A 85 -6.99 -10.25 -15.98
CA ALA A 85 -8.01 -9.22 -16.09
C ALA A 85 -8.31 -8.84 -17.54
N LYS A 86 -7.29 -8.83 -18.41
CA LYS A 86 -7.48 -8.57 -19.86
C LYS A 86 -8.24 -9.70 -20.55
N ARG A 87 -8.04 -10.96 -20.15
CA ARG A 87 -8.78 -12.12 -20.69
C ARG A 87 -10.23 -12.16 -20.24
N GLY A 88 -10.52 -11.70 -19.01
CA GLY A 88 -11.87 -11.71 -18.46
C GLY A 88 -12.85 -10.74 -19.14
N HIS A 89 -12.36 -9.70 -19.85
CA HIS A 89 -13.13 -8.60 -20.50
C HIS A 89 -14.15 -7.85 -19.61
N ALA A 90 -14.48 -8.35 -18.43
CA ALA A 90 -15.40 -7.77 -17.45
C ALA A 90 -14.79 -6.57 -16.70
N ILE A 91 -13.46 -6.43 -16.72
CA ILE A 91 -12.72 -5.34 -16.08
C ILE A 91 -12.12 -4.43 -17.15
N ASN A 92 -12.46 -3.15 -17.12
CA ASN A 92 -11.79 -2.14 -17.95
C ASN A 92 -10.40 -1.84 -17.38
N THR A 93 -9.41 -2.63 -17.79
CA THR A 93 -8.01 -2.51 -17.37
C THR A 93 -7.41 -1.14 -17.68
N GLY A 94 -7.85 -0.48 -18.75
CA GLY A 94 -7.46 0.90 -19.08
C GLY A 94 -7.92 1.93 -18.05
N LYS A 95 -9.14 1.77 -17.50
CA LYS A 95 -9.64 2.63 -16.42
C LYS A 95 -8.86 2.40 -15.13
N VAL A 96 -8.48 1.17 -14.83
CA VAL A 96 -7.66 0.83 -13.64
C VAL A 96 -6.26 1.44 -13.74
N LEU A 97 -5.60 1.31 -14.90
CA LEU A 97 -4.28 1.90 -15.15
C LEU A 97 -4.31 3.43 -15.04
N ARG A 98 -5.34 4.10 -15.57
CA ARG A 98 -5.47 5.56 -15.44
C ARG A 98 -5.89 6.01 -14.04
N GLY A 99 -6.64 5.18 -13.33
CA GLY A 99 -7.09 5.45 -11.96
C GLY A 99 -6.02 5.20 -10.90
N ALA A 100 -4.91 4.55 -11.24
CA ALA A 100 -3.79 4.37 -10.33
C ALA A 100 -3.17 5.73 -9.95
N PRO A 101 -2.74 5.93 -8.69
CA PRO A 101 -2.25 7.21 -8.18
C PRO A 101 -0.80 7.48 -8.64
N TRP A 102 -0.58 7.73 -9.93
CA TRP A 102 0.74 8.04 -10.53
C TRP A 102 1.43 9.24 -9.87
N GLN A 103 0.66 10.12 -9.25
CA GLN A 103 1.14 11.26 -8.47
C GLN A 103 2.10 10.82 -7.35
N ILE A 104 1.84 9.68 -6.69
CA ILE A 104 2.70 9.18 -5.60
C ILE A 104 4.08 8.80 -6.14
N VAL A 105 4.14 8.19 -7.33
CA VAL A 105 5.40 7.80 -7.97
C VAL A 105 6.22 9.04 -8.32
N ILE A 106 5.59 10.01 -8.99
CA ILE A 106 6.23 11.28 -9.35
C ILE A 106 6.70 12.03 -8.11
N PHE A 107 5.87 12.08 -7.06
CA PHE A 107 6.21 12.71 -5.79
C PHE A 107 7.40 12.04 -5.11
N SER A 108 7.40 10.70 -5.01
CA SER A 108 8.51 9.95 -4.43
C SER A 108 9.82 10.15 -5.21
N LEU A 109 9.75 10.22 -6.55
CA LEU A 109 10.90 10.51 -7.41
C LEU A 109 11.42 11.93 -7.19
N GLY A 110 10.52 12.91 -7.08
CA GLY A 110 10.86 14.29 -6.77
C GLY A 110 11.55 14.42 -5.42
N MET A 111 11.02 13.77 -4.38
CA MET A 111 11.64 13.73 -3.05
C MET A 111 13.04 13.12 -3.11
N TYR A 112 13.22 12.02 -3.85
CA TYR A 112 14.53 11.41 -4.04
C TYR A 112 15.49 12.38 -4.75
N LEU A 113 15.06 13.03 -5.83
CA LEU A 113 15.86 14.01 -6.57
C LEU A 113 16.29 15.18 -5.68
N VAL A 114 15.38 15.71 -4.85
CA VAL A 114 15.67 16.81 -3.91
C VAL A 114 16.73 16.39 -2.90
N VAL A 115 16.55 15.23 -2.25
CA VAL A 115 17.52 14.71 -1.26
C VAL A 115 18.89 14.49 -1.90
N TYR A 116 18.94 13.90 -3.09
CA TYR A 116 20.19 13.68 -3.81
C TYR A 116 20.84 14.98 -4.30
N GLY A 117 20.04 15.95 -4.76
CA GLY A 117 20.52 17.27 -5.17
C GLY A 117 21.17 18.02 -4.00
N LEU A 118 20.53 18.01 -2.83
CA LEU A 118 21.08 18.59 -1.60
C LEU A 118 22.36 17.88 -1.15
N ARG A 119 22.39 16.54 -1.22
CA ARG A 119 23.58 15.75 -0.91
C ARG A 119 24.74 16.07 -1.86
N ASN A 120 24.48 16.19 -3.15
CA ASN A 120 25.50 16.54 -4.15
C ASN A 120 25.99 17.99 -4.02
N ALA A 121 25.15 18.89 -3.53
CA ALA A 121 25.51 20.26 -3.16
C ALA A 121 26.30 20.36 -1.83
N GLY A 122 26.64 19.24 -1.20
CA GLY A 122 27.44 19.18 0.03
C GLY A 122 26.64 19.40 1.32
N ILE A 123 25.31 19.47 1.25
CA ILE A 123 24.43 19.67 2.41
C ILE A 123 24.23 18.33 3.13
N ASN A 124 25.26 17.90 3.85
CA ASN A 124 25.20 16.76 4.78
C ASN A 124 24.70 17.30 6.13
N GLY A 125 23.40 17.62 6.20
CA GLY A 125 22.73 18.45 7.22
C GLY A 125 22.83 18.02 8.70
N ILE A 126 23.58 16.98 9.04
CA ILE A 126 23.80 16.54 10.44
C ILE A 126 25.28 16.59 10.87
N SER A 127 26.20 16.65 9.92
CA SER A 127 27.62 16.90 10.19
C SER A 127 27.85 18.41 10.35
N PHE A 128 27.29 19.21 9.44
CA PHE A 128 27.46 20.66 9.41
C PHE A 128 27.04 21.37 10.72
N TRP A 129 25.90 20.99 11.31
CA TRP A 129 25.40 21.60 12.55
C TRP A 129 26.13 21.14 13.82
N ARG A 130 26.74 19.94 13.82
CA ARG A 130 27.51 19.45 14.98
C ARG A 130 28.88 20.11 15.07
N THR A 131 29.53 20.37 13.93
CA THR A 131 30.85 21.02 13.90
C THR A 131 30.78 22.49 14.29
N GLN A 132 29.67 23.20 14.00
CA GLN A 132 29.49 24.59 14.44
C GLN A 132 29.16 24.76 15.93
N ARG A 133 28.52 23.77 16.58
CA ARG A 133 28.23 23.85 18.03
C ARG A 133 29.40 23.45 18.94
N ALA A 134 30.42 22.77 18.41
CA ALA A 134 31.56 22.30 19.19
C ALA A 134 32.76 23.28 19.19
N GLY A 135 32.64 24.43 18.53
CA GLY A 135 33.70 25.43 18.39
C GLY A 135 33.36 26.81 18.98
N GLY A 136 32.45 26.89 19.93
CA GLY A 136 32.08 28.12 20.66
C GLY A 136 32.32 27.97 22.15
#